data_AF-A0A5D4R3D5-F1
#
_entry.id   AF-A0A5D4R3D5-F1
#
_cell.length_a   1.000
_cell.length_b   1.000
_cell.length_c   1.000
_cell.angle_alpha   90.00
_cell.angle_beta   90.00
_cell.angle_gamma   90.00
#
_symmetry.space_group_name_H-M   'P 1'
#
loop_
_entity.id
_entity.type
_entity.pdbx_description
1 polymer ?
#
loop_
_entity_poly.entity_id
_entity_poly.type
_entity_poly.pdbx_seq_one_letter_code
_entity_poly.pdbx_strand_id
1 'polypeptide(L)'
;MDLVQKLLNKNIRETELQAWGAYLRFQWEYSFAGGLSTAEKAGVYLHDSDGACGYLWHLFSWKKAECLEGDVADAAFGRADKASCYLFYQHCDEALILEDAFALQTCDLLGEEDVYITDRQFRWTYVRTHETGLCGPYFHHLDQSPAAIIQAGSAST
;
A
#
# COMPACT_ATOMS: atom_id res chain seq x y z
N MET A 1 10.48 -6.54 17.22
CA MET A 1 10.81 -5.09 17.30
C MET A 1 9.65 -4.38 16.64
N ASP A 2 9.05 -3.43 17.34
CA ASP A 2 7.95 -2.60 16.83
C ASP A 2 8.37 -1.80 15.58
N LEU A 3 7.42 -1.48 14.69
CA LEU A 3 7.70 -0.82 13.41
C LEU A 3 8.35 0.54 13.61
N VAL A 4 7.86 1.35 14.55
CA VAL A 4 8.41 2.67 14.83
C VAL A 4 9.88 2.57 15.20
N GLN A 5 10.26 1.59 16.01
CA GLN A 5 11.67 1.37 16.35
C GLN A 5 12.52 0.98 15.11
N LYS A 6 11.99 0.19 14.18
CA LYS A 6 12.68 -0.13 12.90
C LYS A 6 12.91 1.14 12.07
N LEU A 7 11.90 2.01 11.99
CA LEU A 7 11.97 3.28 11.26
C LEU A 7 13.04 4.21 11.88
N LEU A 8 13.00 4.38 13.20
CA LEU A 8 13.96 5.21 13.94
C LEU A 8 15.40 4.70 13.77
N ASN A 9 15.63 3.39 13.81
CA ASN A 9 16.96 2.80 13.60
C ASN A 9 17.52 3.08 12.19
N LYS A 10 16.67 3.41 11.23
CA LYS A 10 17.03 3.77 9.86
C LYS A 10 17.06 5.28 9.63
N ASN A 11 16.91 6.09 10.67
CA ASN A 11 16.79 7.55 10.61
C ASN A 11 15.62 8.01 9.72
N ILE A 12 14.58 7.20 9.58
CA ILE A 12 13.35 7.60 8.91
C ILE A 12 12.55 8.42 9.92
N ARG A 13 12.23 9.66 9.55
CA ARG A 13 11.42 10.53 10.39
C ARG A 13 9.96 10.09 10.24
N GLU A 14 9.33 9.75 11.35
CA GLU A 14 7.89 9.51 11.39
C GLU A 14 7.15 10.73 11.97
N THR A 15 5.85 10.78 11.73
CA THR A 15 4.92 11.54 12.56
C THR A 15 3.63 10.76 12.67
N GLU A 16 3.22 10.43 13.89
CA GLU A 16 1.95 9.77 14.16
C GLU A 16 0.76 10.68 13.84
N LEU A 17 -0.23 10.12 13.16
CA LEU A 17 -1.50 10.73 12.82
C LEU A 17 -2.63 9.95 13.50
N GLN A 18 -3.10 10.46 14.63
CA GLN A 18 -4.20 9.85 15.37
C GLN A 18 -5.55 10.12 14.70
N ALA A 19 -6.37 9.08 14.56
CA ALA A 19 -7.70 9.13 13.96
C ALA A 19 -7.73 9.48 12.45
N TRP A 20 -6.63 9.22 11.73
CA TRP A 20 -6.54 9.46 10.28
C TRP A 20 -6.81 8.22 9.42
N GLY A 21 -6.81 7.02 9.99
CA GLY A 21 -6.93 5.79 9.20
C GLY A 21 -8.19 5.75 8.34
N ALA A 22 -9.36 6.11 8.87
CA ALA A 22 -10.60 6.20 8.09
C ALA A 22 -10.49 7.18 6.91
N TYR A 23 -9.87 8.35 7.13
CA TYR A 23 -9.65 9.34 6.08
C TYR A 23 -8.70 8.81 5.00
N LEU A 24 -7.59 8.18 5.40
CA LEU A 24 -6.60 7.65 4.45
C LEU A 24 -7.15 6.47 3.64
N ARG A 25 -7.94 5.57 4.25
CA ARG A 25 -8.66 4.50 3.54
C ARG A 25 -9.63 5.08 2.51
N PHE A 26 -10.37 6.13 2.86
CA PHE A 26 -11.25 6.83 1.93
C PHE A 26 -10.49 7.47 0.76
N GLN A 27 -9.37 8.17 1.02
CA GLN A 27 -8.55 8.77 -0.02
C GLN A 27 -7.90 7.71 -0.94
N TRP A 28 -7.44 6.61 -0.34
CA TRP A 28 -6.91 5.47 -1.08
C TRP A 28 -7.97 4.87 -2.01
N GLU A 29 -9.17 4.59 -1.48
CA GLU A 29 -10.27 4.07 -2.29
C GLU A 29 -10.65 5.04 -3.40
N TYR A 30 -10.76 6.33 -3.10
CA TYR A 30 -11.08 7.35 -4.08
C TYR A 30 -10.07 7.37 -5.24
N SER A 31 -8.79 7.21 -4.93
CA SER A 31 -7.70 7.30 -5.92
C SER A 31 -7.57 6.02 -6.75
N PHE A 32 -7.54 4.85 -6.09
CA PHE A 32 -7.21 3.58 -6.75
C PHE A 32 -8.43 2.76 -7.14
N ALA A 33 -9.56 2.94 -6.46
CA ALA A 33 -10.82 2.24 -6.72
C ALA A 33 -11.96 3.19 -7.18
N GLY A 34 -11.65 4.46 -7.45
CA GLY A 34 -12.65 5.47 -7.84
C GLY A 34 -13.35 5.17 -9.16
N GLY A 35 -12.71 4.39 -10.04
CA GLY A 35 -13.30 3.96 -11.32
C GLY A 35 -14.34 2.84 -11.20
N LEU A 36 -14.44 2.17 -10.04
CA LEU A 36 -15.37 1.06 -9.83
C LEU A 36 -16.74 1.60 -9.38
N SER A 37 -17.81 1.05 -9.95
CA SER A 37 -19.17 1.26 -9.47
C SER A 37 -19.38 0.63 -8.09
N THR A 38 -20.43 1.05 -7.37
CA THR A 38 -20.80 0.45 -6.07
C THR A 38 -21.02 -1.06 -6.16
N ALA A 39 -21.63 -1.53 -7.26
CA ALA A 39 -21.86 -2.96 -7.47
C ALA A 39 -20.55 -3.73 -7.68
N GLU A 40 -19.58 -3.15 -8.38
CA GLU A 40 -18.26 -3.76 -8.56
C GLU A 40 -17.47 -3.82 -7.25
N LYS A 41 -17.53 -2.75 -6.44
CA LYS A 41 -16.91 -2.70 -5.10
C LYS A 41 -17.52 -3.75 -4.16
N ALA A 42 -18.84 -3.87 -4.16
CA ALA A 42 -19.54 -4.91 -3.40
C ALA A 42 -19.18 -6.33 -3.89
N GLY A 43 -19.09 -6.53 -5.21
CA GLY A 43 -18.77 -7.83 -5.81
C GLY A 43 -17.35 -8.34 -5.52
N VAL A 44 -16.44 -7.49 -5.05
CA VAL A 44 -15.10 -7.88 -4.61
C VAL A 44 -14.92 -7.74 -3.10
N TYR A 45 -16.00 -7.49 -2.34
CA TYR A 45 -15.94 -7.29 -0.89
C TYR A 45 -14.91 -6.21 -0.52
N LEU A 46 -14.95 -5.05 -1.18
CA LEU A 46 -14.05 -3.94 -0.86
C LEU A 46 -14.34 -3.33 0.51
N HIS A 47 -15.60 -3.40 0.93
CA HIS A 47 -16.10 -2.90 2.21
C HIS A 47 -16.65 -4.05 3.05
N ASP A 48 -16.62 -3.86 4.37
CA ASP A 48 -17.30 -4.76 5.30
C ASP A 48 -18.79 -4.86 4.95
N SER A 49 -19.33 -6.07 4.98
CA SER A 49 -20.75 -6.36 4.78
C SER A 49 -21.20 -7.44 5.76
N ASP A 50 -22.52 -7.65 5.91
CA ASP A 50 -23.06 -8.61 6.87
C ASP A 50 -22.45 -10.01 6.69
N GLY A 51 -21.52 -10.36 7.59
CA GLY A 51 -20.84 -11.65 7.63
C GLY A 51 -19.51 -11.76 6.88
N ALA A 52 -18.99 -10.69 6.28
CA ALA A 52 -17.70 -10.69 5.58
C ALA A 52 -16.89 -9.41 5.84
N CYS A 53 -15.61 -9.59 6.21
CA CYS A 53 -14.64 -8.50 6.28
C CYS A 53 -14.20 -8.09 4.87
N GLY A 54 -14.25 -6.80 4.58
CA GLY A 54 -13.81 -6.23 3.33
C GLY A 54 -12.40 -5.67 3.43
N TYR A 55 -11.62 -5.88 2.38
CA TYR A 55 -10.22 -5.48 2.32
C TYR A 55 -9.97 -4.61 1.10
N LEU A 56 -9.27 -3.47 1.26
CA LEU A 56 -8.94 -2.60 0.14
C LEU A 56 -8.05 -3.31 -0.89
N TRP A 57 -7.16 -4.20 -0.42
CA TRP A 57 -6.32 -5.03 -1.29
C TRP A 57 -7.10 -6.02 -2.16
N HIS A 58 -8.39 -6.26 -1.91
CA HIS A 58 -9.24 -7.03 -2.82
C HIS A 58 -9.33 -6.40 -4.22
N LEU A 59 -9.12 -5.09 -4.34
CA LEU A 59 -8.96 -4.43 -5.63
C LEU A 59 -7.94 -5.16 -6.53
N PHE A 60 -6.84 -5.64 -5.94
CA PHE A 60 -5.75 -6.29 -6.65
C PHE A 60 -5.95 -7.81 -6.76
N SER A 61 -6.31 -8.49 -5.68
CA SER A 61 -6.48 -9.96 -5.72
C SER A 61 -7.62 -10.39 -6.66
N TRP A 62 -8.66 -9.56 -6.79
CA TRP A 62 -9.76 -9.75 -7.75
C TRP A 62 -9.51 -9.13 -9.13
N LYS A 63 -8.29 -8.61 -9.37
CA LYS A 63 -7.83 -8.08 -10.66
C LYS A 63 -8.71 -6.95 -11.20
N LYS A 64 -9.20 -6.07 -10.32
CA LYS A 64 -9.96 -4.88 -10.69
C LYS A 64 -9.08 -3.68 -11.03
N ALA A 65 -7.81 -3.71 -10.62
CA ALA A 65 -6.76 -2.81 -11.09
C ALA A 65 -5.52 -3.61 -11.51
N GLU A 66 -4.84 -3.17 -12.56
CA GLU A 66 -3.56 -3.75 -12.95
C GLU A 66 -2.51 -3.46 -11.87
N CYS A 67 -1.74 -4.45 -11.46
CA CYS A 67 -0.69 -4.26 -10.45
C CYS A 67 0.49 -5.21 -10.68
N LEU A 68 1.60 -4.91 -10.03
CA LEU A 68 2.68 -5.85 -9.78
C LEU A 68 2.35 -6.64 -8.51
N GLU A 69 2.80 -7.89 -8.44
CA GLU A 69 2.56 -8.79 -7.31
C GLU A 69 3.84 -9.54 -6.91
N GLY A 70 4.02 -9.80 -5.62
CA GLY A 70 5.15 -10.59 -5.10
C GLY A 70 6.49 -9.86 -5.23
N ASP A 71 7.56 -10.60 -5.57
CA ASP A 71 8.93 -10.06 -5.63
C ASP A 71 9.08 -8.85 -6.57
N VAL A 72 8.29 -8.79 -7.66
CA VAL A 72 8.33 -7.64 -8.56
C VAL A 72 7.64 -6.41 -7.96
N ALA A 73 6.64 -6.58 -7.11
CA ALA A 73 6.03 -5.51 -6.32
C ALA A 73 7.01 -4.99 -5.26
N ASP A 74 7.69 -5.89 -4.55
CA ASP A 74 8.74 -5.57 -3.57
C ASP A 74 9.86 -4.74 -4.22
N ALA A 75 10.34 -5.19 -5.38
CA ALA A 75 11.38 -4.48 -6.12
C ALA A 75 10.91 -3.09 -6.59
N ALA A 76 9.64 -2.96 -7.02
CA ALA A 76 9.07 -1.68 -7.40
C ALA A 76 8.95 -0.73 -6.19
N PHE A 77 8.47 -1.22 -5.05
CA PHE A 77 8.41 -0.46 -3.81
C PHE A 77 9.80 0.00 -3.35
N GLY A 78 10.82 -0.85 -3.44
CA GLY A 78 12.20 -0.48 -3.13
C GLY A 78 12.68 0.74 -3.93
N ARG A 79 12.27 0.86 -5.19
CA ARG A 79 12.62 1.97 -6.11
C ARG A 79 11.66 3.17 -6.07
N ALA A 80 10.49 3.03 -5.47
CA ALA A 80 9.49 4.10 -5.43
C ALA A 80 10.04 5.36 -4.73
N ASP A 81 9.62 6.53 -5.20
CA ASP A 81 9.91 7.81 -4.56
C ASP A 81 9.20 7.88 -3.20
N LYS A 82 10.00 7.78 -2.14
CA LYS A 82 9.55 7.73 -0.75
C LYS A 82 9.96 8.99 0.02
N ALA A 83 10.05 10.14 -0.66
CA ALA A 83 10.38 11.42 -0.03
C ALA A 83 9.38 11.79 1.08
N SER A 84 8.07 11.59 0.84
CA SER A 84 7.04 11.73 1.87
C SER A 84 5.90 10.75 1.56
N CYS A 85 5.60 9.90 2.53
CA CYS A 85 4.62 8.81 2.40
C CYS A 85 3.61 8.82 3.54
N TYR A 86 2.43 8.26 3.28
CA TYR A 86 1.56 7.76 4.34
C TYR A 86 1.76 6.27 4.52
N LEU A 87 1.72 5.81 5.77
CA LEU A 87 1.57 4.41 6.16
C LEU A 87 0.33 4.28 7.03
N PHE A 88 -0.59 3.39 6.67
CA PHE A 88 -1.82 3.15 7.41
C PHE A 88 -2.28 1.70 7.25
N TYR A 89 -3.28 1.30 8.04
CA TYR A 89 -3.72 -0.09 8.10
C TYR A 89 -5.21 -0.25 7.73
N GLN A 90 -5.60 -1.46 7.32
CA GLN A 90 -6.98 -1.79 6.93
C GLN A 90 -8.00 -1.49 8.04
N HIS A 91 -7.69 -1.85 9.29
CA HIS A 91 -8.63 -1.79 10.40
C HIS A 91 -8.10 -1.01 11.61
N CYS A 92 -7.11 -0.13 11.41
CA CYS A 92 -6.59 0.76 12.45
C CYS A 92 -6.77 2.22 12.06
N ASP A 93 -7.09 3.07 13.03
CA ASP A 93 -7.25 4.52 12.82
C ASP A 93 -5.95 5.31 13.03
N GLU A 94 -4.91 4.66 13.55
CA GLU A 94 -3.57 5.19 13.60
C GLU A 94 -2.89 5.08 12.23
N ALA A 95 -2.14 6.11 11.89
CA ALA A 95 -1.35 6.17 10.67
C ALA A 95 -0.05 6.93 10.95
N LEU A 96 0.91 6.80 10.04
CA LEU A 96 2.18 7.53 10.10
C LEU A 96 2.36 8.35 8.82
N ILE A 97 2.93 9.54 8.97
CA ILE A 97 3.66 10.20 7.89
C ILE A 97 5.10 9.72 7.99
N LEU A 98 5.69 9.31 6.87
CA LEU A 98 7.10 8.94 6.79
C LEU A 98 7.81 9.94 5.87
N GLU A 99 8.83 10.61 6.38
CA GLU A 99 9.64 11.57 5.64
C GLU A 99 11.03 10.99 5.35
N ASP A 100 11.54 11.22 4.13
CA ASP A 100 12.80 10.69 3.61
C ASP A 100 12.92 9.15 3.75
N ALA A 101 11.82 8.43 3.53
CA ALA A 101 11.68 7.00 3.79
C ALA A 101 12.33 6.10 2.71
N PHE A 102 13.36 6.57 2.01
CA PHE A 102 14.09 5.81 0.99
C PHE A 102 14.77 4.54 1.54
N ALA A 103 15.14 4.56 2.84
CA ALA A 103 15.73 3.42 3.52
C ALA A 103 14.70 2.35 3.96
N LEU A 104 13.40 2.62 3.82
CA LEU A 104 12.34 1.66 4.14
C LEU A 104 12.38 0.50 3.15
N GLN A 105 12.45 -0.72 3.66
CA GLN A 105 12.53 -1.96 2.90
C GLN A 105 11.35 -2.86 3.27
N THR A 106 11.01 -3.82 2.40
CA THR A 106 9.88 -4.73 2.64
C THR A 106 10.11 -5.62 3.86
N CYS A 107 11.36 -5.91 4.21
CA CYS A 107 11.71 -6.64 5.43
C CYS A 107 11.36 -5.89 6.73
N ASP A 108 11.29 -4.54 6.70
CA ASP A 108 10.88 -3.77 7.88
C ASP A 108 9.41 -3.97 8.21
N LEU A 109 8.61 -4.26 7.19
CA LEU A 109 7.16 -4.49 7.30
C LEU A 109 6.83 -5.95 7.65
N LEU A 110 7.83 -6.80 7.91
CA LEU A 110 7.60 -8.18 8.32
C LEU A 110 6.91 -8.20 9.69
N GLY A 111 5.77 -8.90 9.76
CA GLY A 111 4.95 -9.03 10.96
C GLY A 111 3.90 -7.94 11.14
N GLU A 112 3.83 -6.96 10.23
CA GLU A 112 2.69 -6.05 10.15
C GLU A 112 1.45 -6.79 9.62
N GLU A 113 0.26 -6.30 9.98
CA GLU A 113 -1.03 -6.73 9.44
C GLU A 113 -1.20 -6.23 7.99
N ASP A 114 -2.43 -5.94 7.55
CA ASP A 114 -2.69 -5.30 6.25
C ASP A 114 -2.24 -3.85 6.24
N VAL A 115 -1.01 -3.61 5.78
CA VAL A 115 -0.37 -2.30 5.72
C VAL A 115 -0.36 -1.74 4.30
N TYR A 116 -0.70 -0.46 4.22
CA TYR A 116 -0.78 0.32 2.99
C TYR A 116 0.22 1.45 3.08
N ILE A 117 1.04 1.59 2.04
CA ILE A 117 1.97 2.70 1.89
C ILE A 117 1.67 3.40 0.58
N THR A 118 1.67 4.73 0.58
CA THR A 118 1.41 5.57 -0.59
C THR A 118 2.27 6.82 -0.50
N ASP A 119 2.55 7.47 -1.63
CA ASP A 119 2.99 8.87 -1.58
C ASP A 119 1.84 9.79 -1.13
N ARG A 120 2.19 11.02 -0.75
CA ARG A 120 1.23 12.03 -0.26
C ARG A 120 0.14 12.38 -1.27
N GLN A 121 0.37 12.15 -2.57
CA GLN A 121 -0.56 12.44 -3.65
C GLN A 121 -1.36 11.22 -4.14
N PHE A 122 -1.18 10.04 -3.52
CA PHE A 122 -1.87 8.81 -3.92
C PHE A 122 -1.65 8.43 -5.40
N ARG A 123 -0.45 8.68 -5.93
CA ARG A 123 -0.04 8.30 -7.30
C ARG A 123 0.39 6.85 -7.38
N TRP A 124 0.95 6.30 -6.30
CA TRP A 124 1.28 4.89 -6.20
C TRP A 124 0.92 4.33 -4.83
N THR A 125 0.66 3.03 -4.76
CA THR A 125 0.47 2.32 -3.50
C THR A 125 1.22 1.01 -3.49
N TYR A 126 1.84 0.71 -2.36
CA TYR A 126 2.33 -0.60 -2.01
C TYR A 126 1.45 -1.16 -0.90
N VAL A 127 1.01 -2.40 -1.05
CA VAL A 127 0.13 -3.06 -0.09
C VAL A 127 0.73 -4.39 0.29
N ARG A 128 0.96 -4.57 1.58
CA ARG A 128 1.38 -5.84 2.14
C ARG A 128 0.24 -6.38 3.00
N THR A 129 -0.16 -7.61 2.71
CA THR A 129 -1.25 -8.28 3.42
C THR A 129 -0.70 -9.06 4.62
N HIS A 130 -1.58 -9.33 5.58
CA HIS A 130 -1.33 -10.30 6.64
C HIS A 130 -1.28 -11.75 6.10
N GLU A 131 -1.86 -11.99 4.91
CA GLU A 131 -1.84 -13.28 4.18
C GLU A 131 -0.52 -13.51 3.42
N THR A 132 0.61 -13.29 4.10
CA THR A 132 1.95 -13.39 3.50
C THR A 132 2.15 -14.76 2.82
N GLY A 133 2.46 -14.74 1.51
CA GLY A 133 2.68 -15.93 0.69
C GLY A 133 1.43 -16.50 0.02
N LEU A 134 0.25 -15.96 0.29
CA LEU A 134 -1.00 -16.32 -0.39
C LEU A 134 -1.55 -15.17 -1.23
N CYS A 135 -1.51 -13.94 -0.72
CA CYS A 135 -2.03 -12.75 -1.40
C CYS A 135 -1.03 -11.60 -1.33
N GLY A 136 -0.62 -11.06 -2.46
CA GLY A 136 0.32 -9.95 -2.50
C GLY A 136 1.74 -10.32 -2.06
N PRO A 137 2.58 -9.32 -1.72
CA PRO A 137 2.29 -7.88 -1.74
C PRO A 137 1.98 -7.36 -3.14
N TYR A 138 1.34 -6.20 -3.21
CA TYR A 138 0.93 -5.55 -4.45
C TYR A 138 1.60 -4.18 -4.59
N PHE A 139 1.93 -3.79 -5.82
CA PHE A 139 2.35 -2.44 -6.15
C PHE A 139 1.58 -1.93 -7.36
N HIS A 140 0.99 -0.75 -7.24
CA HIS A 140 0.23 -0.11 -8.31
C HIS A 140 0.61 1.36 -8.43
N HIS A 141 0.63 1.88 -9.66
CA HIS A 141 0.87 3.28 -9.97
C HIS A 141 -0.19 3.75 -10.97
N LEU A 142 -0.85 4.88 -10.71
CA LEU A 142 -1.97 5.37 -11.51
C LEU A 142 -1.57 5.65 -12.98
N ASP A 143 -0.41 6.28 -13.17
CA ASP A 143 0.05 6.70 -14.51
C ASP A 143 0.98 5.71 -15.21
N GLN A 144 1.31 4.57 -14.59
CA GLN A 144 2.30 3.63 -15.13
C GLN A 144 1.75 2.20 -15.13
N SER A 145 1.77 1.56 -16.30
CA SER A 145 1.43 0.14 -16.39
C SER A 145 2.50 -0.73 -15.73
N PRO A 146 2.16 -1.95 -15.28
CA PRO A 146 3.13 -2.90 -14.71
C PRO A 146 4.37 -3.11 -15.62
N ALA A 147 4.17 -3.19 -16.94
CA ALA A 147 5.25 -3.34 -17.90
C ALA A 147 6.20 -2.12 -17.92
N ALA A 148 5.64 -0.90 -17.86
CA ALA A 148 6.44 0.33 -17.83
C ALA A 148 7.27 0.44 -16.54
N ILE A 149 6.70 0.06 -15.39
CA ILE A 149 7.40 0.06 -14.10
C ILE A 149 8.59 -0.91 -14.11
N ILE A 150 8.41 -2.12 -14.67
CA ILE A 150 9.48 -3.11 -14.79
C ILE A 150 10.60 -2.60 -15.70
N GLN A 151 10.26 -2.03 -16.86
CA GLN A 151 11.25 -1.49 -17.80
C GLN A 151 12.08 -0.35 -17.19
N ALA A 152 11.43 0.60 -16.51
CA ALA A 152 12.12 1.70 -15.83
C ALA A 152 13.10 1.20 -14.75
N GLY A 153 12.76 0.10 -14.07
CA GLY A 153 13.65 -0.54 -13.09
C GLY A 153 14.89 -1.19 -13.70
N SER A 154 14.78 -1.75 -14.91
CA SER A 154 15.89 -2.41 -15.61
C SER A 154 16.91 -1.46 -16.25
N ALA A 155 16.55 -0.20 -16.48
CA ALA A 155 17.43 0.81 -17.07
C ALA A 155 18.37 1.49 -16.06
N SER A 156 18.20 1.20 -14.77
CA SER A 156 18.93 1.85 -13.66
C SER A 156 20.04 0.97 -13.04
N THR A 157 20.36 -0.17 -13.65
CA THR A 157 21.42 -1.10 -13.23
C THR A 157 22.63 -1.07 -14.14
#